data_AF-A0A2T9X2Q8-F1
#
_entry.id   AF-A0A2T9X2Q8-F1
#
_cell.length_a   1.000
_cell.length_b   1.000
_cell.length_c   1.000
_cell.angle_alpha   90.00
_cell.angle_beta   90.00
_cell.angle_gamma   90.00
#
_symmetry.space_group_name_H-M   'P 1'
#
loop_
_entity.id
_entity.type
_entity.pdbx_description
1 polymer ?
#
loop_
_entity_poly.entity_id
_entity_poly.type
_entity_poly.pdbx_seq_one_letter_code
_entity_poly.pdbx_strand_id
1 'polypeptide(L)'
;MKAYDLISYLLEHAENGSIAALTTEDNIPILLTKNDEYSFTAYICTQDGEVKTVKKTFDKTTFHRAVLDFIDEVEEYIGKEINDVKISDVALFTNCIPKREERKPREKRDNLLDMISELRKVSEPFYVVPLLSNQGKLIAYVPEIGATSYFDFMVNNVSIVNGKIEPASPDLKLLYLVLFTNKLDPHNGNPLTTLDNITFFTAVFIDNGDKGKGEFEGKSVNKRIGRFFLSTYKGGLRTEELEFFDLSSLNKGRLYAGLFVKKDEKILRIGGISLVDFHNSGKLEINEYLFASFSQSARNGILGFSNYDKLFSNFLNLAISKSDARSLLKDVIEIHSMMTDMPLALQNVNNQISIVDPISFWYYSIKGEDIKECNDCPLKDKVNLRKEIFNTLRRRGWLNAFFI
;
A
#
# COMPACT_ATOMS: atom_id res chain seq x y z
N MET A 1 11.24 -34.18 -12.04
CA MET A 1 12.14 -33.60 -11.03
C MET A 1 11.39 -32.45 -10.42
N LYS A 2 11.59 -32.15 -9.14
CA LYS A 2 10.89 -31.03 -8.50
C LYS A 2 11.11 -29.77 -9.32
N ALA A 3 10.04 -29.00 -9.53
CA ALA A 3 10.06 -27.85 -10.41
C ALA A 3 11.19 -26.87 -10.06
N TYR A 4 11.30 -26.57 -8.76
CA TYR A 4 12.36 -25.72 -8.21
C TYR A 4 13.78 -26.23 -8.52
N ASP A 5 14.05 -27.52 -8.28
CA ASP A 5 15.38 -28.09 -8.44
C ASP A 5 15.81 -28.06 -9.91
N LEU A 6 14.91 -28.44 -10.82
CA LEU A 6 15.21 -28.47 -12.25
C LEU A 6 15.38 -27.07 -12.84
N ILE A 7 14.50 -26.13 -12.49
CA ILE A 7 14.59 -24.74 -12.99
C ILE A 7 15.84 -24.06 -12.43
N SER A 8 16.14 -24.25 -11.14
CA SER A 8 17.36 -23.70 -10.52
C SER A 8 18.61 -24.23 -11.22
N TYR A 9 18.69 -25.55 -11.42
CA TYR A 9 19.81 -26.19 -12.09
C TYR A 9 20.02 -25.63 -13.50
N LEU A 10 18.96 -25.49 -14.30
CA LEU A 10 19.06 -24.95 -15.66
C LEU A 10 19.54 -23.49 -15.67
N LEU A 11 19.05 -22.67 -14.75
CA LEU A 11 19.45 -21.26 -14.69
C LEU A 11 20.88 -21.07 -14.19
N GLU A 12 21.38 -21.92 -13.28
CA GLU A 12 22.76 -21.86 -12.79
C GLU A 12 23.75 -22.40 -13.82
N HIS A 13 23.42 -23.50 -14.49
CA HIS A 13 24.39 -24.26 -15.29
C HIS A 13 24.27 -24.08 -16.81
N ALA A 14 23.15 -23.61 -17.35
CA ALA A 14 23.04 -23.38 -18.79
C ALA A 14 23.82 -22.13 -19.23
N GLU A 15 24.31 -22.13 -20.47
CA GLU A 15 24.96 -20.96 -21.06
C GLU A 15 23.94 -19.84 -21.32
N ASN A 16 24.39 -18.58 -21.32
CA ASN A 16 23.53 -17.46 -21.66
C ASN A 16 23.02 -17.59 -23.11
N GLY A 17 21.74 -17.34 -23.31
CA GLY A 17 21.04 -17.58 -24.58
C GLY A 17 20.47 -19.00 -24.73
N SER A 18 20.74 -19.91 -23.79
CA SER A 18 20.18 -21.27 -23.85
C SER A 18 18.66 -21.27 -23.69
N ILE A 19 18.01 -22.20 -24.40
CA ILE A 19 16.58 -22.43 -24.36
C ILE A 19 16.32 -23.86 -23.90
N ALA A 20 15.50 -24.02 -22.87
CA ALA A 20 15.03 -25.30 -22.38
C ALA A 20 13.51 -25.41 -22.57
N ALA A 21 13.09 -26.49 -23.23
CA ALA A 21 11.68 -26.87 -23.28
C ALA A 21 11.35 -27.72 -22.05
N LEU A 22 10.38 -27.27 -21.27
CA LEU A 22 9.89 -27.92 -20.07
C LEU A 22 8.41 -28.25 -20.22
N THR A 23 7.97 -29.29 -19.53
CA THR A 23 6.56 -29.68 -19.48
C THR A 23 6.16 -29.99 -18.05
N THR A 24 5.01 -29.49 -17.62
CA THR A 24 4.43 -29.82 -16.30
C THR A 24 3.81 -31.22 -16.30
N GLU A 25 3.38 -31.70 -15.12
CA GLU A 25 2.65 -32.97 -14.96
C GLU A 25 1.36 -33.04 -15.81
N ASP A 26 0.70 -31.90 -16.01
CA ASP A 26 -0.54 -31.75 -16.80
C ASP A 26 -0.27 -31.53 -18.31
N ASN A 27 0.94 -31.86 -18.80
CA ASN A 27 1.38 -31.68 -20.20
C ASN A 27 1.36 -30.22 -20.69
N ILE A 28 1.55 -29.26 -19.78
CA ILE A 28 1.55 -27.84 -20.12
C ILE A 28 2.97 -27.41 -20.52
N PRO A 29 3.20 -26.92 -21.76
CA PRO A 29 4.54 -26.59 -22.23
C PRO A 29 5.01 -25.22 -21.72
N ILE A 30 6.25 -25.19 -21.27
CA ILE A 30 6.99 -24.01 -20.81
C ILE A 30 8.30 -23.92 -21.59
N LEU A 31 8.56 -22.79 -22.24
CA LEU A 31 9.83 -22.52 -22.91
C LEU A 31 10.64 -21.54 -22.07
N LEU A 32 11.68 -22.03 -21.39
CA LEU A 32 12.56 -21.23 -20.54
C LEU A 32 13.79 -20.79 -21.33
N THR A 33 14.04 -19.49 -21.40
CA THR A 33 15.22 -18.88 -22.04
C THR A 33 16.06 -18.17 -20.98
N LYS A 34 17.31 -18.60 -20.80
CA LYS A 34 18.28 -17.85 -19.99
C LYS A 34 18.80 -16.69 -20.82
N ASN A 35 18.46 -15.45 -20.46
CA ASN A 35 18.83 -14.29 -21.27
C ASN A 35 20.29 -13.90 -21.00
N ASP A 36 20.67 -13.84 -19.72
CA ASP A 36 22.01 -13.53 -19.22
C ASP A 36 22.24 -14.21 -17.86
N GLU A 37 23.34 -13.91 -17.18
CA GLU A 37 23.69 -14.49 -15.87
C GLU A 37 22.63 -14.20 -14.79
N TYR A 38 21.86 -13.12 -14.95
CA TYR A 38 21.02 -12.52 -13.93
C TYR A 38 19.56 -12.33 -14.38
N SER A 39 19.15 -12.96 -15.49
CA SER A 39 17.79 -12.86 -15.98
C SER A 39 17.38 -14.02 -16.89
N PHE A 40 16.09 -14.35 -16.84
CA PHE A 40 15.47 -15.33 -17.72
C PHE A 40 14.08 -14.89 -18.17
N THR A 41 13.62 -15.49 -19.27
CA THR A 41 12.27 -15.32 -19.80
C THR A 41 11.65 -16.67 -20.07
N ALA A 42 10.41 -16.85 -19.65
CA ALA A 42 9.66 -18.07 -19.86
C ALA A 42 8.38 -17.78 -20.64
N TYR A 43 8.05 -18.65 -21.60
CA TYR A 43 6.78 -18.65 -22.30
C TYR A 43 5.98 -19.86 -21.85
N ILE A 44 4.75 -19.65 -21.40
CA ILE A 44 3.89 -20.69 -20.82
C ILE A 44 2.62 -20.74 -21.66
N CYS A 45 2.28 -21.89 -22.22
CA CYS A 45 0.98 -22.05 -22.86
C CYS A 45 -0.06 -22.45 -21.82
N THR A 46 -1.08 -21.66 -21.56
CA THR A 46 -2.13 -22.03 -20.60
C THR A 46 -3.10 -23.04 -21.19
N GLN A 47 -3.93 -23.67 -20.34
CA GLN A 47 -4.96 -24.61 -20.78
C GLN A 47 -5.98 -23.98 -21.74
N ASP A 48 -6.16 -22.66 -21.68
CA ASP A 48 -7.03 -21.89 -22.58
C ASP A 48 -6.39 -21.61 -23.96
N GLY A 49 -5.19 -22.14 -24.23
CA GLY A 49 -4.47 -21.94 -25.49
C GLY A 49 -3.83 -20.54 -25.64
N GLU A 50 -3.67 -19.78 -24.55
CA GLU A 50 -2.96 -18.50 -24.55
C GLU A 50 -1.48 -18.67 -24.17
N VAL A 51 -0.59 -17.89 -24.78
CA VAL A 51 0.82 -17.83 -24.36
C VAL A 51 1.01 -16.67 -23.38
N LYS A 52 1.44 -16.98 -22.15
CA LYS A 52 1.89 -16.00 -21.16
C LYS A 52 3.40 -15.89 -21.18
N THR A 53 3.93 -14.68 -20.97
CA THR A 53 5.37 -14.43 -20.89
C THR A 53 5.73 -13.93 -19.51
N VAL A 54 6.66 -14.60 -18.86
CA VAL A 54 7.24 -14.20 -17.58
C VAL A 54 8.68 -13.78 -17.80
N LYS A 55 9.09 -12.64 -17.25
CA LYS A 55 10.47 -12.21 -17.22
C LYS A 55 10.90 -11.96 -15.79
N LYS A 56 12.02 -12.57 -15.39
CA LYS A 56 12.62 -12.37 -14.07
C LYS A 56 14.04 -11.81 -14.21
N THR A 57 14.39 -10.92 -13.29
CA THR A 57 15.73 -10.37 -13.12
C THR A 57 16.10 -10.54 -11.65
N PHE A 58 17.31 -11.00 -11.38
CA PHE A 58 17.77 -11.37 -10.05
C PHE A 58 19.27 -11.13 -9.90
N ASP A 59 19.77 -11.22 -8.67
CA ASP A 59 21.19 -11.29 -8.33
C ASP A 59 21.46 -12.61 -7.58
N LYS A 60 22.72 -12.84 -7.18
CA LYS A 60 23.11 -14.05 -6.43
C LYS A 60 22.32 -14.25 -5.13
N THR A 61 21.87 -13.18 -4.48
CA THR A 61 21.12 -13.25 -3.21
C THR A 61 19.62 -13.45 -3.39
N THR A 62 19.10 -13.11 -4.57
CA THR A 62 17.67 -13.16 -4.91
C THR A 62 17.31 -14.27 -5.90
N PHE A 63 18.31 -15.03 -6.36
CA PHE A 63 18.14 -16.13 -7.31
C PHE A 63 17.02 -17.11 -6.93
N HIS A 64 17.12 -17.73 -5.75
CA HIS A 64 16.13 -18.71 -5.29
C HIS A 64 14.72 -18.11 -5.16
N ARG A 65 14.64 -16.84 -4.78
CA ARG A 65 13.36 -16.12 -4.74
C ARG A 65 12.80 -15.90 -6.14
N ALA A 66 13.62 -15.56 -7.13
CA ALA A 66 13.18 -15.38 -8.50
C ALA A 66 12.68 -16.69 -9.13
N VAL A 67 13.25 -17.83 -8.74
CA VAL A 67 12.78 -19.17 -9.14
C VAL A 67 11.43 -19.48 -8.49
N LEU A 68 11.28 -19.25 -7.18
CA LEU A 68 10.00 -19.47 -6.49
C LEU A 68 8.90 -18.53 -7.01
N ASP A 69 9.20 -17.23 -7.12
CA ASP A 69 8.28 -16.23 -7.69
C ASP A 69 7.91 -16.56 -9.15
N PHE A 70 8.74 -17.31 -9.88
CA PHE A 70 8.40 -17.79 -11.21
C PHE A 70 7.44 -18.98 -11.15
N ILE A 71 7.72 -19.97 -10.30
CA ILE A 71 6.84 -21.14 -10.10
C ILE A 71 5.45 -20.67 -9.67
N ASP A 72 5.35 -19.78 -8.68
CA ASP A 72 4.09 -19.19 -8.23
C ASP A 72 3.29 -18.54 -9.37
N GLU A 73 3.98 -17.80 -10.27
CA GLU A 73 3.33 -17.18 -11.44
C GLU A 73 2.84 -18.23 -12.44
N VAL A 74 3.60 -19.31 -12.66
CA VAL A 74 3.16 -20.41 -13.52
C VAL A 74 1.93 -21.09 -12.92
N GLU A 75 1.93 -21.34 -11.60
CA GLU A 75 0.80 -21.92 -10.87
C GLU A 75 -0.45 -21.03 -10.96
N GLU A 76 -0.29 -19.71 -10.86
CA GLU A 76 -1.38 -18.75 -11.04
C GLU A 76 -1.95 -18.81 -12.47
N TYR A 77 -1.10 -18.88 -13.50
CA TYR A 77 -1.58 -18.98 -14.88
C TYR A 77 -2.25 -20.31 -15.22
N ILE A 78 -1.83 -21.38 -14.56
CA ILE A 78 -2.38 -22.73 -14.77
C ILE A 78 -3.58 -23.00 -13.85
N GLY A 79 -3.73 -22.23 -12.76
CA GLY A 79 -4.76 -22.40 -11.75
C GLY A 79 -4.57 -23.64 -10.87
N LYS A 80 -3.35 -24.19 -10.80
CA LYS A 80 -2.99 -25.39 -10.04
C LYS A 80 -1.53 -25.35 -9.59
N GLU A 81 -1.24 -26.05 -8.50
CA GLU A 81 0.13 -26.24 -7.98
C GLU A 81 0.99 -27.10 -8.93
N ILE A 82 2.27 -26.76 -9.07
CA ILE A 82 3.23 -27.44 -9.96
C ILE A 82 4.38 -27.97 -9.11
N ASN A 83 4.31 -29.26 -8.80
CA ASN A 83 5.32 -29.91 -7.98
C ASN A 83 6.51 -30.41 -8.82
N ASP A 84 6.26 -31.02 -9.98
CA ASP A 84 7.28 -31.50 -10.90
C ASP A 84 7.24 -30.84 -12.28
N VAL A 85 8.43 -30.65 -12.86
CA VAL A 85 8.61 -30.39 -14.29
C VAL A 85 9.61 -31.37 -14.91
N LYS A 86 9.50 -31.59 -16.22
CA LYS A 86 10.37 -32.46 -17.00
C LYS A 86 10.93 -31.69 -18.19
N ILE A 87 12.18 -31.94 -18.54
CA ILE A 87 12.75 -31.49 -19.82
C ILE A 87 12.05 -32.30 -20.93
N SER A 88 11.58 -31.60 -21.96
CA SER A 88 11.00 -32.19 -23.16
C SER A 88 11.89 -31.91 -24.36
N ASP A 89 12.05 -32.89 -25.24
CA ASP A 89 12.79 -32.71 -26.51
C ASP A 89 12.03 -31.79 -27.49
N VAL A 90 10.72 -31.62 -27.28
CA VAL A 90 9.85 -30.78 -28.10
C VAL A 90 8.83 -30.06 -27.22
N ALA A 91 8.76 -28.72 -27.32
CA ALA A 91 7.64 -27.95 -26.79
C ALA A 91 6.66 -27.64 -27.93
N LEU A 92 5.56 -28.41 -28.01
CA LEU A 92 4.53 -28.19 -29.00
C LEU A 92 3.56 -27.09 -28.51
N PHE A 93 3.81 -25.86 -28.95
CA PHE A 93 2.88 -24.74 -28.80
C PHE A 93 1.77 -24.75 -29.88
N THR A 94 1.50 -25.90 -30.51
CA THR A 94 0.63 -26.02 -31.70
C THR A 94 -0.82 -25.61 -31.45
N ASN A 95 -1.31 -25.74 -30.22
CA ASN A 95 -2.65 -25.29 -29.80
C ASN A 95 -2.65 -23.90 -29.13
N CYS A 96 -1.48 -23.26 -29.06
CA CYS A 96 -1.28 -22.01 -28.36
C CYS A 96 -1.26 -20.91 -29.41
N ILE A 97 -2.30 -20.09 -29.46
CA ILE A 97 -2.33 -18.97 -30.40
C ILE A 97 -1.49 -17.86 -29.76
N PRO A 98 -0.32 -17.49 -30.32
CA PRO A 98 0.26 -16.22 -29.96
C PRO A 98 -0.75 -15.17 -30.43
N LYS A 99 -1.49 -14.56 -29.50
CA LYS A 99 -2.16 -13.30 -29.81
C LYS A 99 -1.03 -12.37 -30.23
N ARG A 100 -0.83 -12.19 -31.55
CA ARG A 100 -0.43 -10.89 -32.08
C ARG A 100 -1.39 -9.96 -31.37
N GLU A 101 -0.88 -9.13 -30.46
CA GLU A 101 -1.68 -8.05 -29.95
C GLU A 101 -2.17 -7.31 -31.19
N GLU A 102 -3.44 -7.54 -31.58
CA GLU A 102 -4.24 -6.43 -32.03
C GLU A 102 -3.96 -5.39 -30.96
N ARG A 103 -3.24 -4.34 -31.34
CA ARG A 103 -3.25 -3.13 -30.55
C ARG A 103 -4.72 -2.84 -30.44
N LYS A 104 -5.33 -3.22 -29.30
CA LYS A 104 -6.55 -2.60 -28.81
C LYS A 104 -6.33 -1.13 -29.11
N PRO A 105 -7.26 -0.44 -29.81
CA PRO A 105 -7.11 0.99 -30.04
C PRO A 105 -6.66 1.53 -28.69
N ARG A 106 -5.44 2.10 -28.62
CA ARG A 106 -4.77 2.47 -27.36
C ARG A 106 -5.90 2.93 -26.46
N GLU A 107 -6.31 2.10 -25.48
CA GLU A 107 -7.29 2.56 -24.51
C GLU A 107 -6.69 3.87 -24.06
N LYS A 108 -7.40 4.98 -24.34
CA LYS A 108 -6.92 6.36 -24.13
C LYS A 108 -6.05 6.26 -22.91
N ARG A 109 -4.73 6.46 -23.05
CA ARG A 109 -3.77 6.37 -21.91
C ARG A 109 -4.54 6.90 -20.73
N ASP A 110 -4.95 6.03 -19.78
CA ASP A 110 -5.72 6.48 -18.63
C ASP A 110 -4.87 7.60 -18.08
N ASN A 111 -5.33 8.83 -18.28
CA ASN A 111 -4.48 9.97 -18.03
C ASN A 111 -4.61 10.14 -16.54
N LEU A 112 -3.83 9.34 -15.83
CA LEU A 112 -3.82 9.22 -14.38
C LEU A 112 -3.73 10.63 -13.76
N LEU A 113 -2.99 11.53 -14.41
CA LEU A 113 -2.92 12.93 -14.03
C LEU A 113 -4.26 13.66 -14.18
N ASP A 114 -4.97 13.47 -15.29
CA ASP A 114 -6.32 14.02 -15.47
C ASP A 114 -7.29 13.42 -14.45
N MET A 115 -7.27 12.11 -14.23
CA MET A 115 -8.12 11.46 -13.23
C MET A 115 -7.88 12.02 -11.82
N ILE A 116 -6.61 12.18 -11.45
CA ILE A 116 -6.24 12.78 -10.16
C ILE A 116 -6.67 14.25 -10.10
N SER A 117 -6.52 15.00 -11.19
CA SER A 117 -6.99 16.39 -11.29
C SER A 117 -8.51 16.49 -11.13
N GLU A 118 -9.26 15.62 -11.80
CA GLU A 118 -10.72 15.52 -11.67
C GLU A 118 -11.15 15.10 -10.25
N LEU A 119 -10.44 14.15 -9.62
CA LEU A 119 -10.70 13.74 -8.24
C LEU A 119 -10.56 14.94 -7.29
N ARG A 120 -9.52 15.76 -7.48
CA ARG A 120 -9.22 16.94 -6.65
C ARG A 120 -10.21 18.09 -6.76
N LYS A 121 -11.12 18.09 -7.73
CA LYS A 121 -12.19 19.09 -7.79
C LYS A 121 -13.13 18.90 -6.60
N VAL A 122 -13.07 19.79 -5.62
CA VAL A 122 -13.91 19.70 -4.42
C VAL A 122 -15.25 20.39 -4.67
N SER A 123 -16.33 19.80 -4.16
CA SER A 123 -17.68 20.39 -4.17
C SER A 123 -18.13 20.62 -2.73
N GLU A 124 -18.76 21.75 -2.46
CA GLU A 124 -19.29 22.06 -1.13
C GLU A 124 -20.52 21.20 -0.80
N PRO A 125 -20.72 20.83 0.48
CA PRO A 125 -19.83 21.08 1.62
C PRO A 125 -18.64 20.10 1.67
N PHE A 126 -17.51 20.54 2.20
CA PHE A 126 -16.33 19.67 2.41
C PHE A 126 -15.54 20.03 3.66
N TYR A 127 -14.80 19.05 4.19
CA TYR A 127 -13.91 19.24 5.33
C TYR A 127 -12.48 19.48 4.88
N VAL A 128 -11.77 20.29 5.65
CA VAL A 128 -10.38 20.67 5.42
C VAL A 128 -9.58 20.31 6.65
N VAL A 129 -8.62 19.40 6.49
CA VAL A 129 -7.63 19.06 7.50
C VAL A 129 -6.32 19.77 7.14
N PRO A 130 -5.94 20.84 7.85
CA PRO A 130 -4.76 21.63 7.50
C PRO A 130 -3.48 20.82 7.70
N LEU A 131 -2.58 20.84 6.71
CA LEU A 131 -1.32 20.10 6.75
C LEU A 131 -0.11 21.04 6.86
N LEU A 132 -0.01 21.99 5.94
CA LEU A 132 1.04 23.02 5.93
C LEU A 132 0.62 24.23 5.08
N SER A 133 1.35 25.33 5.23
CA SER A 133 1.26 26.49 4.35
C SER A 133 2.44 26.51 3.39
N ASN A 134 2.20 26.72 2.09
CA ASN A 134 3.25 26.90 1.09
C ASN A 134 2.92 28.12 0.22
N GLN A 135 3.84 29.10 0.15
CA GLN A 135 3.69 30.32 -0.67
C GLN A 135 2.36 31.07 -0.46
N GLY A 136 1.88 31.15 0.78
CA GLY A 136 0.63 31.85 1.13
C GLY A 136 -0.65 31.05 0.85
N LYS A 137 -0.53 29.81 0.32
CA LYS A 137 -1.65 28.88 0.15
C LYS A 137 -1.63 27.81 1.23
N LEU A 138 -2.82 27.35 1.62
CA LEU A 138 -2.99 26.19 2.47
C LEU A 138 -2.91 24.91 1.63
N ILE A 139 -2.08 23.97 2.04
CA ILE A 139 -2.14 22.57 1.63
C ILE A 139 -2.92 21.82 2.70
N ALA A 140 -4.01 21.17 2.31
CA ALA A 140 -4.86 20.43 3.22
C ALA A 140 -5.25 19.07 2.64
N TYR A 141 -5.54 18.13 3.52
CA TYR A 141 -6.22 16.89 3.19
C TYR A 141 -7.73 17.11 3.22
N VAL A 142 -8.42 16.59 2.21
CA VAL A 142 -9.88 16.72 2.05
C VAL A 142 -10.48 15.31 2.05
N PRO A 143 -11.14 14.89 3.15
CA PRO A 143 -11.70 13.54 3.27
C PRO A 143 -12.71 13.18 2.16
N GLU A 144 -13.51 14.14 1.68
CA GLU A 144 -14.53 13.92 0.63
C GLU A 144 -13.94 13.46 -0.72
N ILE A 145 -12.64 13.67 -0.94
CA ILE A 145 -11.93 13.23 -2.14
C ILE A 145 -10.76 12.28 -1.81
N GLY A 146 -10.52 12.00 -0.53
CA GLY A 146 -9.43 11.15 -0.06
C GLY A 146 -8.04 11.57 -0.57
N ALA A 147 -7.82 12.87 -0.75
CA ALA A 147 -6.65 13.44 -1.42
C ALA A 147 -6.30 14.84 -0.87
N THR A 148 -5.15 15.39 -1.26
CA THR A 148 -4.73 16.74 -0.90
C THR A 148 -5.13 17.78 -1.94
N SER A 149 -5.37 19.02 -1.51
CA SER A 149 -5.67 20.17 -2.38
C SER A 149 -5.09 21.48 -1.85
N TYR A 150 -4.97 22.47 -2.75
CA TYR A 150 -4.58 23.84 -2.43
C TYR A 150 -5.81 24.72 -2.19
N PHE A 151 -5.71 25.60 -1.20
CA PHE A 151 -6.71 26.60 -0.91
C PHE A 151 -6.07 27.98 -0.74
N ASP A 152 -6.76 29.02 -1.23
CA ASP A 152 -6.33 30.43 -1.13
C ASP A 152 -6.74 31.08 0.20
N PHE A 153 -7.28 30.31 1.14
CA PHE A 153 -7.57 30.70 2.51
C PHE A 153 -6.70 29.92 3.50
N MET A 154 -6.60 30.42 4.73
CA MET A 154 -5.81 29.81 5.79
C MET A 154 -6.70 29.37 6.96
N VAL A 155 -6.52 28.12 7.40
CA VAL A 155 -7.08 27.60 8.65
C VAL A 155 -6.03 26.81 9.42
N ASN A 156 -6.10 26.85 10.75
CA ASN A 156 -5.15 26.15 11.63
C ASN A 156 -5.75 24.89 12.27
N ASN A 157 -7.07 24.73 12.21
CA ASN A 157 -7.80 23.59 12.74
C ASN A 157 -8.66 22.97 11.64
N VAL A 158 -9.14 21.76 11.88
CA VAL A 158 -10.14 21.14 11.01
C VAL A 158 -11.33 22.08 10.87
N SER A 159 -11.76 22.31 9.64
CA SER A 159 -12.80 23.28 9.30
C SER A 159 -13.73 22.69 8.24
N ILE A 160 -14.98 23.11 8.23
CA ILE A 160 -15.94 22.82 7.17
C ILE A 160 -16.11 24.06 6.28
N VAL A 161 -16.18 23.83 4.98
CA VAL A 161 -16.42 24.86 3.97
C VAL A 161 -17.80 24.62 3.34
N ASN A 162 -18.70 25.58 3.53
CA ASN A 162 -20.06 25.55 2.99
C ASN A 162 -20.59 26.99 2.85
N GLY A 163 -20.20 27.70 1.78
CA GLY A 163 -20.40 29.13 1.59
C GLY A 163 -19.61 30.04 2.57
N LYS A 164 -19.25 29.52 3.74
CA LYS A 164 -18.35 30.11 4.75
C LYS A 164 -17.41 29.03 5.30
N ILE A 165 -16.32 29.48 5.91
CA ILE A 165 -15.34 28.61 6.57
C ILE A 165 -15.60 28.66 8.06
N GLU A 166 -15.95 27.51 8.65
CA GLU A 166 -16.27 27.40 10.08
C GLU A 166 -15.42 26.30 10.73
N PRO A 167 -14.94 26.49 11.97
CA PRO A 167 -14.27 25.43 12.70
C PRO A 167 -15.15 24.19 12.83
N ALA A 168 -14.58 23.01 12.62
CA ALA A 168 -15.26 21.74 12.77
C ALA A 168 -14.49 20.83 13.74
N SER A 169 -15.22 20.10 14.57
CA SER A 169 -14.68 19.16 15.55
C SER A 169 -15.20 17.75 15.25
N PRO A 170 -14.78 17.12 14.13
CA PRO A 170 -15.16 15.74 13.88
C PRO A 170 -14.62 14.82 14.98
N ASP A 171 -15.25 13.66 15.12
CA ASP A 171 -14.75 12.62 16.01
C ASP A 171 -13.27 12.31 15.70
N LEU A 172 -12.45 12.30 16.75
CA LEU A 172 -11.00 12.21 16.62
C LEU A 172 -10.57 10.85 16.05
N LYS A 173 -11.25 9.78 16.48
CA LYS A 173 -10.98 8.41 16.04
C LYS A 173 -11.30 8.29 14.56
N LEU A 174 -12.48 8.76 14.13
CA LEU A 174 -12.88 8.82 12.72
C LEU A 174 -11.85 9.55 11.85
N LEU A 175 -11.45 10.76 12.27
CA LEU A 175 -10.46 11.56 11.53
C LEU A 175 -9.14 10.79 11.35
N TYR A 176 -8.61 10.21 12.42
CA TYR A 176 -7.35 9.46 12.35
C TYR A 176 -7.46 8.22 11.48
N LEU A 177 -8.54 7.45 11.57
CA LEU A 177 -8.75 6.27 10.75
C LEU A 177 -8.73 6.59 9.25
N VAL A 178 -9.37 7.70 8.83
CA VAL A 178 -9.31 8.17 7.44
C VAL A 178 -7.88 8.60 7.07
N LEU A 179 -7.22 9.40 7.91
CA LEU A 179 -5.85 9.86 7.64
C LEU A 179 -4.88 8.69 7.51
N PHE A 180 -5.00 7.66 8.36
CA PHE A 180 -4.14 6.48 8.34
C PHE A 180 -4.27 5.63 7.08
N THR A 181 -5.27 5.84 6.24
CA THR A 181 -5.32 5.18 4.91
C THR A 181 -4.33 5.77 3.90
N ASN A 182 -3.71 6.91 4.20
CA ASN A 182 -2.80 7.59 3.28
C ASN A 182 -1.34 7.18 3.54
N LYS A 183 -0.82 6.27 2.72
CA LYS A 183 0.52 5.70 2.86
C LYS A 183 1.48 6.17 1.77
N LEU A 184 2.78 6.12 2.05
CA LEU A 184 3.83 6.47 1.09
C LEU A 184 4.48 5.22 0.53
N ASP A 185 4.45 5.06 -0.78
CA ASP A 185 5.34 4.12 -1.49
C ASP A 185 6.75 4.74 -1.50
N PRO A 186 7.79 4.05 -0.99
CA PRO A 186 9.14 4.61 -0.90
C PRO A 186 9.78 4.90 -2.26
N HIS A 187 9.34 4.23 -3.32
CA HIS A 187 9.86 4.39 -4.67
C HIS A 187 9.03 5.35 -5.50
N ASN A 188 7.70 5.28 -5.38
CA ASN A 188 6.79 6.01 -6.25
C ASN A 188 6.10 7.22 -5.58
N GLY A 189 6.10 7.31 -4.25
CA GLY A 189 5.38 8.34 -3.51
C GLY A 189 3.90 8.03 -3.31
N ASN A 190 3.05 9.06 -3.25
CA ASN A 190 1.60 8.90 -3.20
C ASN A 190 0.92 10.02 -4.01
N PRO A 191 0.44 9.73 -5.22
CA PRO A 191 0.08 10.78 -6.17
C PRO A 191 -1.25 11.46 -5.81
N LEU A 192 -2.04 10.88 -4.90
CA LEU A 192 -3.26 11.51 -4.38
C LEU A 192 -2.95 12.56 -3.33
N THR A 193 -1.88 12.34 -2.55
CA THR A 193 -1.46 13.24 -1.49
C THR A 193 -0.22 14.08 -1.86
N THR A 194 0.31 13.91 -3.08
CA THR A 194 1.39 14.74 -3.66
C THR A 194 0.85 15.95 -4.42
N LEU A 195 1.18 17.15 -3.97
CA LEU A 195 1.01 18.41 -4.70
C LEU A 195 2.39 19.00 -4.96
N ASP A 196 2.71 19.23 -6.23
CA ASP A 196 4.05 19.61 -6.68
C ASP A 196 5.12 18.64 -6.15
N ASN A 197 6.03 19.09 -5.29
CA ASN A 197 7.06 18.29 -4.63
C ASN A 197 6.75 17.95 -3.17
N ILE A 198 5.51 18.18 -2.72
CA ILE A 198 5.07 18.01 -1.33
C ILE A 198 4.10 16.83 -1.24
N THR A 199 4.45 15.82 -0.45
CA THR A 199 3.64 14.61 -0.27
C THR A 199 3.24 14.43 1.18
N PHE A 200 1.94 14.35 1.44
CA PHE A 200 1.43 13.96 2.75
C PHE A 200 1.33 12.44 2.88
N PHE A 201 1.70 11.89 4.03
CA PHE A 201 1.52 10.48 4.33
C PHE A 201 1.48 10.22 5.83
N THR A 202 1.07 9.01 6.19
CA THR A 202 1.10 8.51 7.57
C THR A 202 2.02 7.30 7.65
N ALA A 203 2.69 7.16 8.79
CA ALA A 203 3.54 6.01 9.06
C ALA A 203 3.71 5.79 10.55
N VAL A 204 3.87 4.53 10.95
CA VAL A 204 4.25 4.11 12.29
C VAL A 204 5.75 4.09 12.39
N PHE A 205 6.26 4.50 13.55
CA PHE A 205 7.68 4.46 13.84
C PHE A 205 7.94 4.29 15.34
N ILE A 206 9.10 3.73 15.65
CA ILE A 206 9.69 3.80 16.99
C ILE A 206 10.68 4.95 16.98
N ASP A 207 10.51 5.93 17.87
CA ASP A 207 11.44 7.04 17.99
C ASP A 207 12.80 6.56 18.55
N ASN A 208 13.89 6.77 17.81
CA ASN A 208 15.23 6.37 18.24
C ASN A 208 15.99 7.54 18.91
N GLY A 209 15.41 8.74 18.95
CA GLY A 209 15.90 9.92 19.65
C GLY A 209 16.37 11.05 18.73
N ASP A 210 16.91 12.09 19.36
CA ASP A 210 17.40 13.29 18.69
C ASP A 210 18.74 13.08 17.97
N LYS A 211 18.86 13.69 16.78
CA LYS A 211 20.09 13.88 16.01
C LYS A 211 20.57 15.34 15.97
N GLY A 212 20.02 16.18 16.85
CA GLY A 212 20.35 17.61 16.95
C GLY A 212 19.33 18.49 16.23
N LYS A 213 19.81 19.57 15.60
CA LYS A 213 18.97 20.52 14.87
C LYS A 213 19.30 20.48 13.38
N GLY A 214 18.31 20.78 12.54
CA GLY A 214 18.52 21.08 11.14
C GLY A 214 17.52 22.13 10.68
N GLU A 215 17.38 22.28 9.36
CA GLU A 215 16.58 23.34 8.77
C GLU A 215 15.48 22.78 7.86
N PHE A 216 14.25 23.22 8.11
CA PHE A 216 13.08 22.97 7.27
C PHE A 216 12.43 24.32 6.94
N GLU A 217 12.37 24.66 5.64
CA GLU A 217 11.81 25.93 5.14
C GLU A 217 12.35 27.19 5.84
N GLY A 218 13.67 27.32 6.00
CA GLY A 218 14.27 28.49 6.66
C GLY A 218 14.15 28.49 8.18
N LYS A 219 13.49 27.49 8.78
CA LYS A 219 13.30 27.38 10.23
C LYS A 219 14.18 26.29 10.82
N SER A 220 14.82 26.61 11.95
CA SER A 220 15.53 25.61 12.76
C SER A 220 14.51 24.68 13.41
N VAL A 221 14.59 23.38 13.12
CA VAL A 221 13.69 22.33 13.65
C VAL A 221 14.54 21.19 14.22
N ASN A 222 14.02 20.49 15.23
CA ASN A 222 14.70 19.32 15.78
C ASN A 222 14.74 18.22 14.72
N LYS A 223 15.92 17.63 14.56
CA LYS A 223 16.14 16.49 13.67
C LYS A 223 16.18 15.23 14.52
N ARG A 224 15.41 14.22 14.14
CA ARG A 224 15.28 12.95 14.84
C ARG A 224 15.54 11.80 13.88
N ILE A 225 15.76 10.63 14.46
CA ILE A 225 15.83 9.37 13.72
C ILE A 225 14.76 8.42 14.28
N GLY A 226 14.05 7.74 13.39
CA GLY A 226 13.03 6.77 13.75
C GLY A 226 13.23 5.48 12.99
N ARG A 227 12.81 4.38 13.60
CA ARG A 227 12.66 3.09 12.91
C ARG A 227 11.23 3.01 12.37
N PHE A 228 11.09 3.16 11.07
CA PHE A 228 9.82 3.09 10.34
C PHE A 228 9.56 1.67 9.84
N PHE A 229 8.30 1.36 9.55
CA PHE A 229 7.87 0.03 9.16
C PHE A 229 7.33 0.05 7.73
N LEU A 230 7.97 -0.70 6.85
CA LEU A 230 7.58 -0.84 5.46
C LEU A 230 6.90 -2.18 5.26
N SER A 231 5.62 -2.15 4.86
CA SER A 231 4.84 -3.34 4.55
C SER A 231 4.70 -3.58 3.06
N THR A 232 4.26 -4.78 2.69
CA THR A 232 3.83 -5.13 1.34
C THR A 232 2.37 -5.56 1.34
N TYR A 233 1.72 -5.54 0.17
CA TYR A 233 0.33 -6.01 0.04
C TYR A 233 0.12 -7.49 0.43
N LYS A 234 1.19 -8.30 0.52
CA LYS A 234 1.17 -9.69 1.01
C LYS A 234 1.46 -9.80 2.52
N GLY A 235 1.40 -8.70 3.26
CA GLY A 235 1.63 -8.66 4.72
C GLY A 235 3.08 -8.83 5.15
N GLY A 236 4.04 -8.75 4.23
CA GLY A 236 5.46 -8.65 4.61
C GLY A 236 5.69 -7.38 5.41
N LEU A 237 6.66 -7.39 6.32
CA LEU A 237 7.06 -6.22 7.08
C LEU A 237 8.58 -6.20 7.25
N ARG A 238 9.20 -5.04 7.00
CA ARG A 238 10.60 -4.77 7.30
C ARG A 238 10.73 -3.40 7.93
N THR A 239 11.90 -3.10 8.48
CA THR A 239 12.17 -1.81 9.10
C THR A 239 13.15 -1.00 8.27
N GLU A 240 12.98 0.32 8.28
CA GLU A 240 13.88 1.28 7.66
C GLU A 240 14.16 2.41 8.64
N GLU A 241 15.42 2.85 8.76
CA GLU A 241 15.76 4.00 9.59
C GLU A 241 15.65 5.27 8.75
N LEU A 242 14.75 6.17 9.16
CA LEU A 242 14.58 7.45 8.49
C LEU A 242 14.89 8.60 9.44
N GLU A 243 15.51 9.63 8.89
CA GLU A 243 15.66 10.91 9.55
C GLU A 243 14.45 11.80 9.22
N PHE A 244 13.92 12.46 10.24
CA PHE A 244 12.80 13.38 10.08
C PHE A 244 12.93 14.59 10.99
N PHE A 245 12.22 15.66 10.64
CA PHE A 245 12.09 16.87 11.43
C PHE A 245 10.84 16.78 12.29
N ASP A 246 10.90 17.31 13.52
CA ASP A 246 9.74 17.36 14.41
C ASP A 246 9.71 18.69 15.17
N LEU A 247 8.54 19.31 15.24
CA LEU A 247 8.30 20.53 16.01
C LEU A 247 7.93 20.23 17.47
N SER A 248 7.60 18.98 17.79
CA SER A 248 7.19 18.51 19.10
C SER A 248 8.28 17.67 19.79
N SER A 249 8.18 17.54 21.12
CA SER A 249 9.02 16.63 21.90
C SER A 249 8.47 15.21 21.84
N LEU A 250 9.32 14.25 21.46
CA LEU A 250 8.99 12.83 21.49
C LEU A 250 9.82 12.08 22.52
N ASN A 251 9.17 11.09 23.16
CA ASN A 251 9.85 10.14 24.03
C ASN A 251 10.51 9.05 23.18
N LYS A 252 11.82 8.84 23.41
CA LYS A 252 12.60 7.77 22.79
C LYS A 252 12.05 6.40 23.18
N GLY A 253 12.03 5.46 22.24
CA GLY A 253 11.58 4.08 22.40
C GLY A 253 10.06 3.90 22.31
N ARG A 254 9.31 5.00 22.19
CA ARG A 254 7.85 4.96 22.09
C ARG A 254 7.37 4.70 20.66
N LEU A 255 6.30 3.93 20.55
CA LEU A 255 5.61 3.65 19.30
C LEU A 255 4.59 4.76 18.97
N TYR A 256 4.80 5.42 17.83
CA TYR A 256 3.93 6.50 17.35
C TYR A 256 3.37 6.19 15.97
N ALA A 257 2.16 6.65 15.71
CA ALA A 257 1.64 6.84 14.35
C ALA A 257 1.75 8.33 14.00
N GLY A 258 2.64 8.66 13.06
CA GLY A 258 2.94 10.02 12.66
C GLY A 258 2.16 10.47 11.43
N LEU A 259 1.85 11.77 11.40
CA LEU A 259 1.39 12.49 10.22
C LEU A 259 2.60 13.24 9.64
N PHE A 260 2.96 12.95 8.41
CA PHE A 260 4.20 13.43 7.80
C PHE A 260 3.95 14.17 6.50
N VAL A 261 4.85 15.12 6.23
CA VAL A 261 4.96 15.84 4.97
C VAL A 261 6.38 15.63 4.45
N LYS A 262 6.53 14.98 3.30
CA LYS A 262 7.79 14.91 2.55
C LYS A 262 7.83 16.07 1.56
N LYS A 263 8.80 16.97 1.70
CA LYS A 263 9.11 18.02 0.72
C LYS A 263 10.52 17.76 0.19
N ASP A 264 10.62 17.48 -1.11
CA ASP A 264 11.85 16.96 -1.71
C ASP A 264 12.31 15.69 -0.98
N GLU A 265 13.51 15.68 -0.38
CA GLU A 265 14.03 14.58 0.43
C GLU A 265 13.89 14.79 1.94
N LYS A 266 13.26 15.88 2.38
CA LYS A 266 13.08 16.18 3.81
C LYS A 266 11.70 15.75 4.28
N ILE A 267 11.65 15.02 5.39
CA ILE A 267 10.41 14.57 6.03
C ILE A 267 10.17 15.41 7.28
N LEU A 268 9.02 16.07 7.38
CA LEU A 268 8.55 16.78 8.57
C LEU A 268 7.37 16.04 9.18
N ARG A 269 7.44 15.72 10.47
CA ARG A 269 6.28 15.29 11.26
C ARG A 269 5.47 16.52 11.65
N ILE A 270 4.24 16.61 11.14
CA ILE A 270 3.30 17.70 11.41
C ILE A 270 2.32 17.37 12.54
N GLY A 271 2.28 16.10 12.97
CA GLY A 271 1.45 15.64 14.07
C GLY A 271 1.50 14.13 14.23
N GLY A 272 0.59 13.58 15.01
CA GLY A 272 0.45 12.15 15.23
C GLY A 272 0.10 11.79 16.67
N ILE A 273 0.05 10.50 16.95
CA ILE A 273 -0.40 9.96 18.24
C ILE A 273 0.59 8.94 18.79
N SER A 274 0.65 8.81 20.12
CA SER A 274 1.23 7.63 20.75
C SER A 274 0.19 6.52 20.66
N LEU A 275 0.54 5.42 19.98
CA LEU A 275 -0.36 4.28 19.84
C LEU A 275 -0.66 3.63 21.20
N VAL A 276 0.30 3.65 22.12
CA VAL A 276 0.15 3.11 23.48
C VAL A 276 -0.82 3.96 24.31
N ASP A 277 -0.67 5.29 24.33
CA ASP A 277 -1.56 6.16 25.09
C ASP A 277 -3.00 6.12 24.57
N PHE A 278 -3.14 6.09 23.24
CA PHE A 278 -4.47 6.07 22.61
C PHE A 278 -5.19 4.76 22.86
N HIS A 279 -4.47 3.63 22.82
CA HIS A 279 -5.01 2.33 23.15
C HIS A 279 -5.44 2.26 24.62
N ASN A 280 -4.56 2.64 25.55
CA ASN A 280 -4.86 2.62 26.99
C ASN A 280 -6.02 3.55 27.39
N SER A 281 -6.24 4.64 26.65
CA SER A 281 -7.35 5.57 26.90
C SER A 281 -8.63 5.23 26.13
N GLY A 282 -8.66 4.12 25.39
CA GLY A 282 -9.82 3.70 24.59
C GLY A 282 -10.17 4.64 23.43
N LYS A 283 -9.23 5.51 23.02
CA LYS A 283 -9.47 6.50 21.95
C LYS A 283 -9.28 5.91 20.55
N LEU A 284 -8.30 5.02 20.41
CA LEU A 284 -8.00 4.32 19.17
C LEU A 284 -7.11 3.13 19.50
N GLU A 285 -7.47 1.95 19.04
CA GLU A 285 -6.67 0.75 19.29
C GLU A 285 -5.58 0.54 18.25
N ILE A 286 -4.52 -0.17 18.62
CA ILE A 286 -3.41 -0.51 17.73
C ILE A 286 -3.90 -1.33 16.53
N ASN A 287 -4.85 -2.23 16.75
CA ASN A 287 -5.45 -3.08 15.73
C ASN A 287 -6.19 -2.23 14.69
N GLU A 288 -6.95 -1.23 15.13
CA GLU A 288 -7.65 -0.30 14.25
C GLU A 288 -6.68 0.52 13.40
N TYR A 289 -5.59 1.01 14.00
CA TYR A 289 -4.52 1.67 13.26
C TYR A 289 -3.98 0.75 12.16
N LEU A 290 -3.61 -0.48 12.52
CA LEU A 290 -2.96 -1.41 11.62
C LEU A 290 -3.88 -1.80 10.47
N PHE A 291 -5.16 -2.06 10.75
CA PHE A 291 -6.15 -2.40 9.74
C PHE A 291 -6.44 -1.22 8.81
N ALA A 292 -6.70 -0.03 9.35
CA ALA A 292 -6.89 1.18 8.54
C ALA A 292 -5.67 1.44 7.64
N SER A 293 -4.47 1.21 8.16
CA SER A 293 -3.23 1.34 7.41
C SER A 293 -3.11 0.32 6.29
N PHE A 294 -3.48 -0.94 6.56
CA PHE A 294 -3.40 -2.03 5.60
C PHE A 294 -4.53 -2.00 4.55
N SER A 295 -5.64 -1.31 4.83
CA SER A 295 -6.76 -1.11 3.90
C SER A 295 -6.32 -0.56 2.53
N GLN A 296 -5.23 0.22 2.51
CA GLN A 296 -4.58 0.72 1.31
C GLN A 296 -4.13 -0.39 0.34
N SER A 297 -3.96 -1.63 0.80
CA SER A 297 -3.61 -2.79 -0.03
C SER A 297 -4.81 -3.47 -0.71
N ALA A 298 -6.05 -3.12 -0.34
CA ALA A 298 -7.27 -3.81 -0.75
C ALA A 298 -7.57 -3.70 -2.25
N ARG A 299 -7.58 -4.82 -2.98
CA ARG A 299 -7.87 -4.86 -4.42
C ARG A 299 -9.38 -4.90 -4.62
N ASN A 300 -9.94 -3.91 -5.33
CA ASN A 300 -11.38 -3.77 -5.54
C ASN A 300 -12.20 -3.86 -4.23
N GLY A 301 -11.70 -3.27 -3.14
CA GLY A 301 -12.38 -3.31 -1.84
C GLY A 301 -12.29 -4.66 -1.12
N ILE A 302 -11.36 -5.54 -1.51
CA ILE A 302 -11.15 -6.84 -0.89
C ILE A 302 -9.72 -6.97 -0.36
N LEU A 303 -9.59 -7.37 0.90
CA LEU A 303 -8.34 -7.76 1.55
C LEU A 303 -8.32 -9.27 1.77
N GLY A 304 -7.16 -9.91 1.55
CA GLY A 304 -6.94 -11.28 2.01
C GLY A 304 -6.68 -11.29 3.51
N PHE A 305 -7.49 -12.01 4.28
CA PHE A 305 -7.32 -12.10 5.73
C PHE A 305 -5.95 -12.69 6.11
N SER A 306 -5.49 -13.74 5.41
CA SER A 306 -4.14 -14.30 5.61
C SER A 306 -3.00 -13.28 5.41
N ASN A 307 -3.15 -12.33 4.48
CA ASN A 307 -2.16 -11.27 4.30
C ASN A 307 -2.19 -10.28 5.47
N TYR A 308 -3.37 -9.92 5.96
CA TYR A 308 -3.52 -9.08 7.13
C TYR A 308 -2.99 -9.76 8.40
N ASP A 309 -3.27 -11.05 8.59
CA ASP A 309 -2.80 -11.84 9.72
C ASP A 309 -1.26 -11.96 9.73
N LYS A 310 -0.67 -12.15 8.55
CA LYS A 310 0.79 -12.12 8.39
C LYS A 310 1.38 -10.75 8.73
N LEU A 311 0.74 -9.66 8.31
CA LEU A 311 1.14 -8.31 8.70
C LEU A 311 1.09 -8.14 10.22
N PHE A 312 -0.03 -8.53 10.84
CA PHE A 312 -0.24 -8.45 12.27
C PHE A 312 0.84 -9.20 13.05
N SER A 313 1.10 -10.45 12.69
CA SER A 313 2.16 -11.28 13.30
C SER A 313 3.54 -10.62 13.18
N ASN A 314 3.87 -10.06 12.00
CA ASN A 314 5.14 -9.36 11.83
C ASN A 314 5.20 -8.05 12.63
N PHE A 315 4.08 -7.33 12.74
CA PHE A 315 3.97 -6.10 13.49
C PHE A 315 4.14 -6.33 15.00
N LEU A 316 3.55 -7.40 15.54
CA LEU A 316 3.80 -7.83 16.92
C LEU A 316 5.29 -8.03 17.19
N ASN A 317 5.97 -8.74 16.28
CA ASN A 317 7.37 -9.09 16.43
C ASN A 317 8.31 -7.90 16.27
N LEU A 318 8.09 -7.04 15.27
CA LEU A 318 9.02 -5.97 14.92
C LEU A 318 8.70 -4.62 15.60
N ALA A 319 7.43 -4.31 15.85
CA ALA A 319 7.00 -3.04 16.43
C ALA A 319 6.63 -3.18 17.91
N ILE A 320 5.67 -4.05 18.24
CA ILE A 320 5.14 -4.14 19.60
C ILE A 320 6.19 -4.68 20.57
N SER A 321 6.86 -5.79 20.24
CA SER A 321 7.87 -6.40 21.13
C SER A 321 9.11 -5.52 21.37
N LYS A 322 9.35 -4.52 20.51
CA LYS A 322 10.55 -3.68 20.48
C LYS A 322 10.31 -2.23 20.92
N SER A 323 9.12 -1.91 21.43
CA SER A 323 8.74 -0.57 21.87
C SER A 323 8.10 -0.60 23.27
N ASP A 324 7.66 0.57 23.75
CA ASP A 324 6.84 0.71 24.96
C ASP A 324 5.50 -0.04 24.88
N ALA A 325 5.05 -0.37 23.67
CA ALA A 325 3.83 -1.16 23.43
C ALA A 325 3.95 -2.64 23.85
N ARG A 326 5.13 -3.13 24.24
CA ARG A 326 5.31 -4.52 24.70
C ARG A 326 4.36 -4.91 25.83
N SER A 327 3.99 -3.94 26.67
CA SER A 327 3.01 -4.12 27.75
C SER A 327 1.60 -4.48 27.25
N LEU A 328 1.26 -4.12 26.02
CA LEU A 328 -0.05 -4.32 25.39
C LEU A 328 -0.11 -5.59 24.52
N LEU A 329 0.95 -6.40 24.50
CA LEU A 329 1.06 -7.55 23.58
C LEU A 329 -0.12 -8.50 23.71
N LYS A 330 -0.54 -8.80 24.95
CA LYS A 330 -1.64 -9.71 25.24
C LYS A 330 -2.96 -9.15 24.69
N ASP A 331 -3.29 -7.92 25.05
CA ASP A 331 -4.54 -7.26 24.70
C ASP A 331 -4.69 -7.13 23.18
N VAL A 332 -3.62 -6.73 22.49
CA VAL A 332 -3.56 -6.61 21.03
C VAL A 332 -3.81 -7.95 20.32
N ILE A 333 -3.30 -9.06 20.88
CA ILE A 333 -3.54 -10.43 20.37
C ILE A 333 -4.99 -10.85 20.61
N GLU A 334 -5.53 -10.59 21.80
CA GLU A 334 -6.92 -10.93 22.14
C GLU A 334 -7.90 -10.21 21.20
N ILE A 335 -7.72 -8.90 20.99
CA ILE A 335 -8.52 -8.10 20.06
C ILE A 335 -8.45 -8.65 18.63
N HIS A 336 -7.24 -8.94 18.13
CA HIS A 336 -7.08 -9.51 16.79
C HIS A 336 -7.78 -10.86 16.64
N SER A 337 -7.69 -11.72 17.67
CA SER A 337 -8.33 -13.04 17.68
C SER A 337 -9.85 -12.95 17.66
N MET A 338 -10.43 -11.91 18.27
CA MET A 338 -11.87 -11.66 18.28
C MET A 338 -12.36 -11.02 16.97
N MET A 339 -11.47 -10.50 16.13
CA MET A 339 -11.81 -9.84 14.87
C MET A 339 -12.80 -8.67 15.04
N THR A 340 -12.76 -7.98 16.18
CA THR A 340 -13.70 -6.92 16.56
C THR A 340 -13.35 -5.54 15.99
N ASP A 341 -12.06 -5.27 15.77
CA ASP A 341 -11.55 -3.92 15.53
C ASP A 341 -10.96 -3.74 14.12
N MET A 342 -11.82 -3.99 13.12
CA MET A 342 -11.52 -3.79 11.70
C MET A 342 -12.32 -2.60 11.14
N PRO A 343 -11.82 -1.36 11.32
CA PRO A 343 -12.45 -0.17 10.75
C PRO A 343 -12.57 -0.32 9.23
N LEU A 344 -13.60 0.27 8.61
CA LEU A 344 -13.90 0.14 7.18
C LEU A 344 -14.41 -1.26 6.72
N ALA A 345 -14.38 -2.30 7.55
CA ALA A 345 -14.83 -3.64 7.13
C ALA A 345 -16.37 -3.74 7.09
N LEU A 346 -16.90 -4.37 6.03
CA LEU A 346 -18.32 -4.69 5.89
C LEU A 346 -18.62 -6.13 6.27
N GLN A 347 -17.83 -7.06 5.74
CA GLN A 347 -18.05 -8.50 5.87
C GLN A 347 -16.72 -9.25 5.82
N ASN A 348 -16.66 -10.38 6.52
CA ASN A 348 -15.56 -11.34 6.44
C ASN A 348 -16.11 -12.70 6.02
N VAL A 349 -15.74 -13.16 4.83
CA VAL A 349 -16.20 -14.42 4.25
C VAL A 349 -15.03 -15.11 3.55
N ASN A 350 -14.84 -16.40 3.78
CA ASN A 350 -13.88 -17.24 3.04
C ASN A 350 -12.46 -16.63 2.91
N ASN A 351 -11.85 -16.21 4.03
CA ASN A 351 -10.51 -15.60 4.07
C ASN A 351 -10.41 -14.26 3.30
N GLN A 352 -11.54 -13.61 3.01
CA GLN A 352 -11.62 -12.30 2.38
C GLN A 352 -12.38 -11.33 3.28
N ILE A 353 -11.82 -10.13 3.44
CA ILE A 353 -12.43 -9.03 4.17
C ILE A 353 -12.86 -7.98 3.15
N SER A 354 -14.16 -7.78 3.01
CA SER A 354 -14.71 -6.70 2.21
C SER A 354 -14.61 -5.40 3.01
N ILE A 355 -14.07 -4.35 2.38
CA ILE A 355 -13.93 -3.03 2.98
C ILE A 355 -14.57 -1.96 2.11
N VAL A 356 -15.01 -0.87 2.74
CA VAL A 356 -15.44 0.35 2.03
C VAL A 356 -14.26 1.25 1.68
N ASP A 357 -14.42 2.07 0.65
CA ASP A 357 -13.46 3.14 0.35
C ASP A 357 -13.40 4.18 1.51
N PRO A 358 -12.23 4.78 1.79
CA PRO A 358 -12.11 5.78 2.87
C PRO A 358 -13.04 7.00 2.70
N ILE A 359 -13.39 7.40 1.47
CA ILE A 359 -14.37 8.46 1.22
C ILE A 359 -15.77 8.00 1.68
N SER A 360 -16.15 6.76 1.33
CA SER A 360 -17.41 6.14 1.78
C SER A 360 -17.46 6.06 3.30
N PHE A 361 -16.39 5.58 3.93
CA PHE A 361 -16.27 5.49 5.40
C PHE A 361 -16.44 6.85 6.07
N TRP A 362 -15.73 7.88 5.59
CA TRP A 362 -15.86 9.24 6.09
C TRP A 362 -17.29 9.76 6.00
N TYR A 363 -17.91 9.66 4.82
CA TYR A 363 -19.23 10.21 4.52
C TYR A 363 -20.34 9.67 5.42
N TYR A 364 -20.38 8.36 5.65
CA TYR A 364 -21.39 7.75 6.51
C TYR A 364 -21.08 7.97 7.99
N SER A 365 -19.83 7.81 8.40
CA SER A 365 -19.44 7.93 9.80
C SER A 365 -19.64 9.34 10.34
N ILE A 366 -19.36 10.39 9.55
CA ILE A 366 -19.55 11.78 10.00
C ILE A 366 -21.04 12.14 10.18
N LYS A 367 -21.95 11.36 9.59
CA LYS A 367 -23.41 11.49 9.73
C LYS A 367 -23.99 10.59 10.81
N GLY A 368 -23.18 9.74 11.44
CA GLY A 368 -23.65 8.71 12.36
C GLY A 368 -24.48 7.63 11.68
N GLU A 369 -24.28 7.40 10.37
CA GLU A 369 -24.95 6.34 9.61
C GLU A 369 -24.09 5.07 9.56
N ASP A 370 -24.72 3.92 9.37
CA ASP A 370 -24.02 2.65 9.18
C ASP A 370 -23.13 2.71 7.93
N ILE A 371 -21.90 2.21 8.08
CA ILE A 371 -20.92 2.20 6.99
C ILE A 371 -21.41 1.30 5.85
N LYS A 372 -21.39 1.84 4.64
CA LYS A 372 -21.69 1.12 3.40
C LYS A 372 -20.95 1.77 2.24
N GLU A 373 -20.96 1.11 1.10
CA GLU A 373 -20.40 1.70 -0.10
C GLU A 373 -21.25 2.90 -0.57
N CYS A 374 -20.60 3.99 -0.97
CA CYS A 374 -21.26 5.21 -1.41
C CYS A 374 -21.79 5.06 -2.85
N ASN A 375 -22.76 4.16 -3.06
CA ASN A 375 -23.32 3.86 -4.39
C ASN A 375 -24.46 4.81 -4.80
N ASP A 376 -25.19 5.35 -3.81
CA ASP A 376 -26.34 6.26 -4.02
C ASP A 376 -26.19 7.50 -3.12
N CYS A 377 -25.03 8.14 -3.21
CA CYS A 377 -24.68 9.31 -2.42
C CYS A 377 -24.05 10.40 -3.31
N PRO A 378 -23.94 11.65 -2.82
CA PRO A 378 -23.30 12.74 -3.57
C PRO A 378 -21.82 12.50 -3.93
N LEU A 379 -21.12 11.62 -3.21
CA LEU A 379 -19.70 11.32 -3.42
C LEU A 379 -19.44 10.06 -4.27
N LYS A 380 -20.47 9.46 -4.86
CA LYS A 380 -20.37 8.22 -5.66
C LYS A 380 -19.30 8.32 -6.75
N ASP A 381 -19.31 9.41 -7.51
CA ASP A 381 -18.37 9.60 -8.61
C ASP A 381 -16.93 9.75 -8.11
N LYS A 382 -16.74 10.34 -6.93
CA LYS A 382 -15.42 10.46 -6.28
C LYS A 382 -14.90 9.11 -5.80
N VAL A 383 -15.76 8.30 -5.20
CA VAL A 383 -15.45 6.92 -4.78
C VAL A 383 -15.06 6.06 -5.98
N ASN A 384 -15.85 6.10 -7.05
CA ASN A 384 -15.57 5.32 -8.26
C ASN A 384 -14.26 5.75 -8.92
N LEU A 385 -14.06 7.06 -9.08
CA LEU A 385 -12.83 7.60 -9.67
C LEU A 385 -11.59 7.27 -8.83
N ARG A 386 -11.70 7.34 -7.50
CA ARG A 386 -10.62 6.93 -6.60
C ARG A 386 -10.29 5.45 -6.76
N LYS A 387 -11.28 4.55 -6.77
CA LYS A 387 -11.07 3.12 -7.01
C LYS A 387 -10.38 2.85 -8.34
N GLU A 388 -10.78 3.56 -9.39
CA GLU A 388 -10.17 3.47 -10.72
C GLU A 388 -8.69 3.91 -10.68
N ILE A 389 -8.39 5.04 -10.04
CA ILE A 389 -7.02 5.51 -9.84
C ILE A 389 -6.18 4.45 -9.12
N PHE A 390 -6.65 3.89 -8.00
CA PHE A 390 -5.91 2.85 -7.26
C PHE A 390 -5.66 1.60 -8.07
N ASN A 391 -6.64 1.17 -8.86
CA ASN A 391 -6.48 0.03 -9.75
C ASN A 391 -5.40 0.29 -10.80
N THR A 392 -5.40 1.49 -11.39
CA THR A 392 -4.37 1.92 -12.34
C THR A 392 -2.98 2.02 -11.70
N LEU A 393 -2.87 2.60 -10.50
CA LEU A 393 -1.62 2.69 -9.75
C LEU A 393 -1.02 1.31 -9.47
N ARG A 394 -1.83 0.36 -8.98
CA ARG A 394 -1.38 -0.99 -8.67
C ARG A 394 -0.94 -1.78 -9.90
N ARG A 395 -1.67 -1.65 -11.02
CA ARG A 395 -1.24 -2.25 -12.31
C ARG A 395 0.13 -1.71 -12.76
N ARG A 396 0.49 -0.48 -12.35
CA ARG A 396 1.80 0.13 -12.61
C ARG A 396 2.85 -0.18 -11.51
N GLY A 397 2.53 -1.06 -10.56
CA GLY A 397 3.45 -1.49 -9.49
C GLY A 397 3.55 -0.54 -8.29
N TRP A 398 2.72 0.51 -8.23
CA TRP A 398 2.68 1.40 -7.07
C TRP A 398 2.01 0.69 -5.89
N LEU A 399 2.42 1.03 -4.68
CA LEU A 399 1.91 0.48 -3.41
C LEU A 399 2.15 -1.03 -3.26
N ASN A 400 3.08 -1.59 -4.03
CA ASN A 400 3.59 -2.94 -3.79
C ASN A 400 4.30 -3.04 -2.44
N ALA A 401 4.95 -1.93 -2.04
CA ALA A 401 5.43 -1.68 -0.70
C ALA A 401 5.03 -0.26 -0.27
N PHE A 402 4.76 -0.08 1.01
CA PHE A 402 4.37 1.22 1.57
C PHE A 402 4.68 1.28 3.05
N PHE A 403 4.96 2.47 3.57
CA PHE A 403 5.07 2.67 5.00
C PHE A 403 3.70 2.44 5.64
N ILE A 404 3.62 1.52 6.59
CA ILE A 404 2.38 1.32 7.36
C ILE A 404 2.31 2.29 8.49
#